data_AF-A0A2D6CV80-F1
#
_entry.id   AF-A0A2D6CV80-F1
#
_cell.length_a   1.000
_cell.length_b   1.000
_cell.length_c   1.000
_cell.angle_alpha   90.00
_cell.angle_beta   90.00
_cell.angle_gamma   90.00
#
_symmetry.space_group_name_H-M   'P 1'
#
loop_
_entity.id
_entity.type
_entity.pdbx_description
1 polymer ?
#
loop_
_entity_poly.entity_id
_entity_poly.type
_entity_poly.pdbx_seq_one_letter_code
_entity_poly.pdbx_strand_id
1 'polypeptide(L)'
;MRTSGRASSAGSTSTSSLRRRDVSDILISERITGAAIDVRATEPPDASPLDAMEDVILTPHIAALKAEAQERVVASLCRDVAAVLRGETPDHLAT
;
A
#
# COMPACT_ATOMS: atom_id res chain seq x y z
N MET A 1 10.66 17.73 36.33
CA MET A 1 11.46 16.70 35.63
C MET A 1 10.61 15.44 35.45
N ARG A 2 9.81 15.39 34.38
CA ARG A 2 9.21 14.19 33.78
C ARG A 2 9.05 14.51 32.29
N THR A 3 9.82 13.86 31.45
CA THR A 3 9.83 14.05 30.00
C THR A 3 8.69 13.26 29.38
N SER A 4 7.74 13.91 28.71
CA SER A 4 6.73 13.24 27.89
C SER A 4 7.35 12.90 26.54
N GLY A 5 7.69 11.63 26.36
CA GLY A 5 8.13 11.07 25.09
C GLY A 5 6.97 10.98 24.11
N ARG A 6 7.16 11.58 22.94
CA ARG A 6 6.28 11.57 21.77
C ARG A 6 6.46 10.23 21.05
N ALA A 7 5.42 9.39 21.00
CA ALA A 7 5.42 8.19 20.17
C ALA A 7 4.88 8.55 18.78
N SER A 8 5.78 8.83 17.84
CA SER A 8 5.49 8.73 16.41
C SER A 8 5.39 7.26 16.05
N SER A 9 4.25 6.79 15.58
CA SER A 9 4.16 5.53 14.82
C SER A 9 3.97 5.88 13.35
N ALA A 10 5.07 5.85 12.60
CA ALA A 10 5.02 5.74 11.14
C ALA A 10 4.63 4.29 10.82
N GLY A 11 3.34 4.06 10.60
CA GLY A 11 2.80 2.75 10.23
C GLY A 11 3.01 2.48 8.75
N SER A 12 3.91 1.56 8.42
CA SER A 12 3.98 0.90 7.11
C SER A 12 2.73 0.03 6.94
N THR A 13 1.79 0.44 6.08
CA THR A 13 0.58 -0.33 5.77
C THR A 13 0.90 -1.41 4.73
N SER A 14 1.43 -2.55 5.20
CA SER A 14 1.34 -3.81 4.46
C SER A 14 -0.11 -4.30 4.49
N THR A 15 -0.63 -4.79 3.37
CA THR A 15 -2.01 -5.29 3.13
C THR A 15 -2.56 -6.22 4.22
N SER A 16 -1.70 -6.79 5.06
CA SER A 16 -2.04 -7.64 6.21
C SER A 16 -2.94 -7.00 7.28
N SER A 17 -3.01 -5.66 7.39
CA SER A 17 -3.72 -5.02 8.51
C SER A 17 -5.18 -4.64 8.24
N LEU A 18 -5.64 -4.61 6.99
CA LEU A 18 -7.03 -4.32 6.63
C LEU A 18 -7.59 -5.45 5.77
N ARG A 19 -8.41 -6.33 6.36
CA ARG A 19 -9.15 -7.34 5.57
C ARG A 19 -10.37 -6.70 4.90
N ARG A 20 -10.84 -7.32 3.80
CA ARG A 20 -12.08 -6.93 3.10
C ARG A 20 -13.28 -6.77 4.05
N ARG A 21 -13.42 -7.70 5.02
CA ARG A 21 -14.49 -7.64 6.04
C ARG A 21 -14.34 -6.40 6.91
N ASP A 22 -13.13 -6.11 7.36
CA ASP A 22 -12.83 -4.96 8.22
C ASP A 22 -13.22 -3.64 7.54
N VAL A 23 -12.92 -3.47 6.25
CA VAL A 23 -13.26 -2.23 5.53
C VAL A 23 -14.77 -2.05 5.38
N SER A 24 -15.49 -3.11 4.95
CA SER A 24 -16.95 -3.05 4.84
C SER A 24 -17.60 -2.78 6.19
N ASP A 25 -17.15 -3.43 7.26
CA ASP A 25 -17.71 -3.24 8.60
C ASP A 25 -17.44 -1.82 9.15
N ILE A 26 -16.26 -1.25 8.88
CA ILE A 26 -15.91 0.12 9.30
C ILE A 26 -16.73 1.16 8.51
N LEU A 27 -17.01 0.93 7.23
CA LEU A 27 -17.88 1.78 6.41
C LEU A 27 -19.34 1.69 6.88
N ILE A 28 -19.86 0.49 7.09
CA ILE A 28 -21.24 0.26 7.54
C ILE A 28 -21.46 0.83 8.96
N SER A 29 -20.46 0.75 9.83
CA SER A 29 -20.51 1.35 11.17
C SER A 29 -20.28 2.87 11.19
N GLU A 30 -20.24 3.52 10.01
CA GLU A 30 -20.04 4.97 9.81
C GLU A 30 -18.79 5.53 10.49
N ARG A 31 -17.78 4.69 10.75
CA ARG A 31 -16.51 5.12 11.37
C ARG A 31 -15.60 5.86 10.41
N ILE A 32 -15.75 5.59 9.12
CA ILE A 32 -15.13 6.34 8.02
C ILE A 32 -16.21 6.64 6.98
N THR A 33 -16.10 7.78 6.30
CA THR A 33 -17.08 8.22 5.31
C THR A 33 -16.83 7.67 3.90
N GLY A 34 -15.75 6.91 3.71
CA GLY A 34 -15.39 6.36 2.41
C GLY A 34 -14.00 5.74 2.38
N ALA A 35 -13.70 5.00 1.31
CA ALA A 35 -12.42 4.33 1.11
C ALA A 35 -12.00 4.32 -0.37
N ALA A 36 -10.71 4.50 -0.64
CA ALA A 36 -10.11 4.22 -1.94
C ALA A 36 -9.23 2.97 -1.84
N ILE A 37 -9.51 1.96 -2.65
CA ILE A 37 -8.86 0.64 -2.58
C ILE A 37 -8.27 0.30 -3.96
N ASP A 38 -6.95 0.18 -4.01
CA ASP A 38 -6.22 -0.17 -5.24
C ASP A 38 -5.87 -1.65 -5.34
N VAL A 39 -5.69 -2.33 -4.20
CA VAL A 39 -5.30 -3.74 -4.14
C VAL A 39 -6.40 -4.58 -3.49
N ARG A 40 -6.66 -5.76 -4.04
CA ARG A 40 -7.62 -6.72 -3.50
C ARG A 40 -6.91 -8.02 -3.11
N ALA A 41 -7.52 -8.77 -2.19
CA ALA A 41 -6.91 -10.00 -1.66
C ALA A 41 -6.69 -11.08 -2.74
N THR A 42 -7.46 -11.04 -3.82
CA THR A 42 -7.32 -11.88 -5.00
C THR A 42 -7.45 -10.97 -6.22
N GLU A 43 -6.54 -11.14 -7.17
CA GLU A 43 -6.49 -10.34 -8.39
C GLU A 43 -6.28 -11.26 -9.61
N PRO A 44 -7.12 -11.16 -10.66
CA PRO A 44 -8.27 -10.27 -10.77
C PRO A 44 -9.40 -10.68 -9.81
N PRO A 45 -10.27 -9.75 -9.40
CA PRO A 45 -11.11 -9.97 -8.24
C PRO A 45 -12.55 -10.32 -8.63
N ASP A 46 -13.15 -11.27 -7.91
CA ASP A 46 -14.57 -11.59 -8.05
C ASP A 46 -15.46 -10.44 -7.58
N ALA A 47 -16.74 -10.48 -7.99
CA ALA A 47 -17.76 -9.55 -7.51
C ALA A 47 -17.88 -9.58 -5.97
N SER A 48 -18.07 -8.42 -5.38
CA SER A 48 -18.11 -8.24 -3.93
C SER A 48 -19.06 -7.10 -3.53
N PRO A 49 -19.47 -7.02 -2.26
CA PRO A 49 -20.29 -5.91 -1.77
C PRO A 49 -19.64 -4.53 -1.96
N LEU A 50 -18.31 -4.46 -2.01
CA LEU A 50 -17.57 -3.20 -2.23
C LEU A 50 -17.84 -2.59 -3.61
N ASP A 51 -18.17 -3.41 -4.61
CA ASP A 51 -18.43 -2.95 -5.98
C ASP A 51 -19.76 -2.17 -6.10
N ALA A 52 -20.63 -2.26 -5.08
CA ALA A 52 -21.92 -1.57 -5.03
C ALA A 52 -21.96 -0.40 -4.04
N MET A 53 -20.86 -0.10 -3.33
CA MET A 53 -20.81 0.98 -2.35
C MET A 53 -20.45 2.31 -3.02
N GLU A 54 -21.32 3.32 -2.92
CA GLU A 54 -21.09 4.65 -3.52
C GLU A 54 -19.90 5.39 -2.88
N ASP A 55 -19.63 5.14 -1.60
CA ASP A 55 -18.53 5.76 -0.85
C ASP A 55 -17.17 5.04 -1.04
N VAL A 56 -17.10 4.11 -2.00
CA VAL A 56 -15.90 3.33 -2.27
C VAL A 56 -15.41 3.55 -3.69
N ILE A 57 -14.15 3.98 -3.82
CA ILE A 57 -13.45 4.07 -5.10
C ILE A 57 -12.55 2.85 -5.23
N LEU A 58 -12.76 2.06 -6.29
CA LEU A 58 -11.94 0.88 -6.60
C LEU A 58 -11.06 1.18 -7.81
N THR A 59 -9.76 0.94 -7.70
CA THR A 59 -8.82 1.04 -8.83
C THR A 59 -8.17 -0.31 -9.09
N PRO A 60 -7.91 -0.71 -10.35
CA PRO A 60 -7.43 -2.05 -10.68
C PRO A 60 -5.90 -2.19 -10.54
N HIS A 61 -5.36 -2.00 -9.33
CA HIS A 61 -3.93 -2.11 -9.02
C HIS A 61 -3.04 -1.19 -9.87
N ILE A 62 -3.42 0.09 -9.97
CA ILE A 62 -2.74 1.08 -10.81
C ILE A 62 -2.20 2.28 -10.03
N ALA A 63 -2.32 2.33 -8.70
CA ALA A 63 -1.90 3.50 -7.92
C ALA A 63 -0.40 3.79 -8.08
N ALA A 64 0.41 2.75 -8.32
CA ALA A 64 1.85 2.88 -8.52
C ALA A 64 2.25 3.25 -9.97
N LEU A 65 1.32 3.28 -10.94
CA LEU A 65 1.65 3.44 -12.36
C LEU A 65 1.83 4.90 -12.81
N LYS A 66 1.83 5.87 -11.89
CA LYS A 66 2.18 7.26 -12.23
C LYS A 66 3.61 7.34 -12.74
N ALA A 67 3.85 8.14 -13.79
CA ALA A 67 5.16 8.26 -14.44
C ALA A 67 6.27 8.57 -13.43
N GLU A 68 6.04 9.52 -12.53
CA GLU A 68 7.02 9.94 -11.53
C GLU A 68 7.31 8.84 -10.51
N ALA A 69 6.31 8.01 -10.19
CA ALA A 69 6.50 6.86 -9.31
C ALA A 69 7.35 5.77 -9.99
N GLN A 70 7.06 5.49 -11.26
CA GLN A 70 7.82 4.53 -12.07
C GLN A 70 9.27 4.99 -12.26
N GLU A 71 9.51 6.27 -12.54
CA GLU A 71 10.87 6.84 -12.65
C GLU A 71 11.70 6.60 -11.38
N ARG A 72 11.12 6.83 -10.20
CA ARG A 72 11.81 6.60 -8.91
C ARG A 72 12.13 5.12 -8.70
N VAL A 73 11.18 4.24 -8.99
CA VAL A 73 11.36 2.78 -8.86
C VAL A 73 12.47 2.30 -9.80
N VAL A 74 12.39 2.66 -11.08
CA VAL A 74 13.40 2.26 -12.09
C VAL A 74 14.78 2.80 -11.74
N ALA A 75 14.88 4.06 -11.31
CA ALA A 75 16.15 4.64 -10.89
C ALA A 75 16.75 3.88 -9.70
N SER A 76 15.92 3.42 -8.75
CA SER A 76 16.38 2.61 -7.62
C SER A 76 16.86 1.23 -8.06
N LEU A 77 16.07 0.54 -8.89
CA LEU A 77 16.43 -0.78 -9.43
C LEU A 77 17.75 -0.74 -10.19
N CYS A 78 17.96 0.28 -11.03
CA CYS A 78 19.22 0.43 -11.77
C CYS A 78 20.44 0.59 -10.84
N ARG A 79 20.30 1.30 -9.71
CA ARG A 79 21.37 1.43 -8.72
C ARG A 79 21.67 0.10 -8.04
N ASP A 80 20.65 -0.62 -7.62
CA ASP A 80 20.79 -1.92 -6.95
C ASP A 80 21.42 -2.97 -7.88
N VAL A 81 20.95 -3.04 -9.14
CA VAL A 81 21.55 -3.93 -10.15
C VAL A 81 23.03 -3.59 -10.36
N ALA A 82 23.37 -2.30 -10.45
CA ALA A 82 24.76 -1.88 -10.62
C ALA A 82 25.64 -2.23 -9.41
N ALA A 83 25.12 -2.14 -8.18
CA ALA A 83 25.81 -2.55 -6.98
C ALA A 83 26.11 -4.06 -6.99
N VAL A 84 25.10 -4.89 -7.28
CA VAL A 84 25.26 -6.35 -7.37
C VAL A 84 26.32 -6.74 -8.41
N LEU A 85 26.32 -6.10 -9.58
CA LEU A 85 27.31 -6.37 -10.62
C LEU A 85 28.75 -5.98 -10.23
N ARG A 86 28.92 -5.07 -9.27
CA ARG A 86 30.22 -4.71 -8.68
C ARG A 86 30.62 -5.59 -7.48
N GLY A 87 29.77 -6.54 -7.09
CA GLY A 87 29.96 -7.33 -5.86
C GLY A 87 29.65 -6.55 -4.58
N GLU A 88 28.95 -5.42 -4.68
CA GLU A 88 28.47 -4.63 -3.55
C GLU A 88 27.09 -5.11 -3.09
N THR A 89 26.70 -4.76 -1.87
CA THR A 89 25.35 -5.05 -1.36
C THR A 89 24.37 -3.99 -1.86
N PRO A 90 23.24 -4.36 -2.49
CA PRO A 90 22.21 -3.41 -2.92
C PRO A 90 21.41 -2.86 -1.72
N ASP A 91 20.83 -1.67 -1.88
CA ASP A 91 20.04 -1.02 -0.83
C ASP A 91 18.71 -1.76 -0.59
N HIS A 92 18.12 -2.34 -1.64
CA HIS A 92 16.83 -3.03 -1.60
C HIS A 92 16.98 -4.55 -1.82
N LEU A 93 17.82 -5.20 -1.00
CA LEU A 93 17.97 -6.65 -1.04
C LEU A 93 16.69 -7.34 -0.55
N ALA A 94 16.08 -8.17 -1.42
CA ALA A 94 15.00 -9.07 -1.01
C ALA A 94 15.60 -10.32 -0.36
N THR A 95 15.18 -10.60 0.88
CA THR A 95 15.64 -11.70 1.72
C THR A 95 14.50 -12.63 2.09
#